data_AF-A0A257TL17-F1
#
_entry.id   AF-A0A257TL17-F1
#
_cell.length_a   1.000
_cell.length_b   1.000
_cell.length_c   1.000
_cell.angle_alpha   90.00
_cell.angle_beta   90.00
_cell.angle_gamma   90.00
#
_symmetry.space_group_name_H-M   'P 1'
#
loop_
_entity.id
_entity.type
_entity.pdbx_description
1 polymer ?
#
loop_
_entity_poly.entity_id
_entity_poly.type
_entity_poly.pdbx_seq_one_letter_code
_entity_poly.pdbx_strand_id
1 'polypeptide(L)'
;MQDESKIVDAIDDIIMGKNVKRFVHDLQFNGGDLSKVFAGRLLDAGFIETTVGQVEVGFDERVAAFLLRDSKAYFGWVFNERFTEKRSRKLFGSEIRNGKGDWAIQIPFNSREKIFVKYPEKLGMELDGNFVLE
;
A
#
# COMPACT_ATOMS: atom_id res chain seq x y z
N MET A 1 -24.72 17.11 -0.10
CA MET A 1 -23.82 18.03 -0.83
C MET A 1 -22.62 18.52 -0.01
N GLN A 2 -22.77 19.25 1.11
CA GLN A 2 -21.59 19.67 1.92
C GLN A 2 -20.81 18.49 2.54
N ASP A 3 -21.51 17.45 2.99
CA ASP A 3 -20.86 16.30 3.63
C ASP A 3 -20.16 15.36 2.63
N GLU A 4 -20.72 15.21 1.42
CA GLU A 4 -20.10 14.41 0.36
C GLU A 4 -18.78 15.02 -0.12
N SER A 5 -18.71 16.35 -0.24
CA SER A 5 -17.46 17.05 -0.60
C SER A 5 -16.37 16.78 0.44
N LYS A 6 -16.70 16.85 1.74
CA LYS A 6 -15.74 16.60 2.82
C LYS A 6 -15.25 15.16 2.86
N ILE A 7 -16.09 14.20 2.50
CA ILE A 7 -15.70 12.78 2.43
C ILE A 7 -14.69 12.58 1.29
N VAL A 8 -14.93 13.18 0.12
CA VAL A 8 -13.99 13.10 -1.00
C VAL A 8 -12.66 13.73 -0.64
N ASP A 9 -12.67 14.91 0.00
CA ASP A 9 -11.44 15.58 0.46
C ASP A 9 -10.67 14.70 1.46
N ALA A 10 -11.36 14.05 2.40
CA ALA A 10 -10.74 13.14 3.35
C ALA A 10 -10.14 11.89 2.68
N ILE A 11 -10.81 11.33 1.67
CA ILE A 11 -10.28 10.22 0.88
C ILE A 11 -9.00 10.65 0.15
N ASP A 12 -9.01 11.82 -0.47
CA ASP A 12 -7.84 12.35 -1.19
C ASP A 12 -6.68 12.60 -0.23
N ASP A 13 -6.94 13.13 0.96
CA ASP A 13 -5.93 13.31 2.01
C ASP A 13 -5.30 11.98 2.43
N ILE A 14 -6.11 10.92 2.57
CA ILE A 14 -5.62 9.56 2.85
C ILE A 14 -4.73 9.05 1.70
N ILE A 15 -5.20 9.16 0.45
CA ILE A 15 -4.47 8.66 -0.74
C ILE A 15 -3.13 9.38 -0.89
N MET A 16 -3.13 10.70 -0.71
CA MET A 16 -1.95 11.55 -0.86
C MET A 16 -1.05 11.55 0.39
N GLY A 17 -1.51 10.98 1.51
CA GLY A 17 -0.81 11.04 2.80
C GLY A 17 -0.67 12.46 3.34
N LYS A 18 -1.64 13.34 3.04
CA LYS A 18 -1.71 14.71 3.55
C LYS A 18 -2.52 14.69 4.84
N ASN A 19 -1.98 15.30 5.90
CA ASN A 19 -2.64 15.48 7.21
C ASN A 19 -3.09 14.19 7.93
N VAL A 20 -2.96 13.02 7.30
CA VAL A 20 -3.39 11.73 7.81
C VAL A 20 -2.30 10.70 7.55
N LYS A 21 -2.01 9.87 8.56
CA LYS A 21 -1.06 8.76 8.41
C LYS A 21 -1.63 7.72 7.44
N ARG A 22 -0.85 7.33 6.43
CA ARG A 22 -1.20 6.20 5.56
C ARG A 22 -1.00 4.90 6.34
N PHE A 23 -2.10 4.24 6.65
CA PHE A 23 -2.15 3.02 7.46
C PHE A 23 -3.34 2.15 6.98
N VAL A 24 -4.10 1.51 7.88
CA VAL A 24 -5.45 1.04 7.54
C VAL A 24 -6.48 2.13 7.80
N HIS A 25 -7.41 2.27 6.88
CA HIS A 25 -8.58 3.13 7.02
C HIS A 25 -9.83 2.32 6.82
N ASP A 26 -10.81 2.50 7.70
CA ASP A 26 -12.15 1.95 7.52
C ASP A 26 -12.89 2.77 6.46
N LEU A 27 -13.52 2.09 5.51
CA LEU A 27 -14.26 2.70 4.41
C LEU A 27 -15.76 2.67 4.66
N GLN A 28 -16.21 2.34 5.87
CA GLN A 28 -17.60 2.46 6.26
C GLN A 28 -17.91 3.85 6.83
N PHE A 29 -18.94 4.49 6.30
CA PHE A 29 -19.42 5.78 6.79
C PHE A 29 -20.94 5.85 6.71
N ASN A 30 -21.60 6.19 7.82
CA ASN A 30 -23.07 6.27 7.92
C ASN A 30 -23.80 5.03 7.36
N GLY A 31 -23.23 3.83 7.56
CA GLY A 31 -23.78 2.56 7.06
C GLY A 31 -23.55 2.30 5.56
N GLY A 32 -22.88 3.19 4.85
CA GLY A 32 -22.46 3.01 3.45
C GLY A 32 -21.02 2.52 3.34
N ASP A 33 -20.73 1.73 2.30
CA ASP A 33 -19.38 1.29 1.94
C ASP A 33 -18.79 2.20 0.85
N LEU A 34 -17.71 2.90 1.19
CA LEU A 34 -17.00 3.83 0.33
C LEU A 34 -15.92 3.16 -0.54
N SER A 35 -15.76 1.83 -0.52
CA SER A 35 -14.71 1.11 -1.26
C SER A 35 -14.66 1.44 -2.75
N LYS A 36 -15.83 1.55 -3.40
CA LYS A 36 -15.90 1.92 -4.82
C LYS A 36 -15.51 3.38 -5.06
N VAL A 37 -15.89 4.27 -4.15
CA VAL A 37 -15.51 5.70 -4.22
C VAL A 37 -14.00 5.83 -4.05
N PHE A 38 -13.44 5.16 -3.05
CA PHE A 38 -11.99 5.13 -2.79
C PHE A 38 -11.21 4.58 -3.98
N ALA A 39 -11.68 3.47 -4.58
CA ALA A 39 -11.07 2.91 -5.80
C ALA A 39 -11.11 3.90 -6.97
N GLY A 40 -12.22 4.61 -7.18
CA GLY A 40 -12.31 5.66 -8.20
C GLY A 40 -11.31 6.79 -7.96
N ARG A 41 -11.21 7.27 -6.71
CA ARG A 41 -10.24 8.32 -6.34
C ARG A 41 -8.79 7.88 -6.48
N LEU A 42 -8.49 6.61 -6.23
CA LEU A 42 -7.16 6.05 -6.49
C LEU A 42 -6.81 6.16 -7.99
N LEU A 43 -7.73 5.79 -8.86
CA LEU A 43 -7.54 5.90 -10.31
C LEU A 43 -7.36 7.37 -10.74
N ASP A 44 -8.20 8.28 -10.22
CA ASP A 44 -8.07 9.72 -10.48
C ASP A 44 -6.73 10.29 -10.00
N ALA A 45 -6.19 9.75 -8.92
CA ALA A 45 -4.88 10.10 -8.36
C ALA A 45 -3.69 9.44 -9.10
N GLY A 46 -3.95 8.69 -10.18
CA GLY A 46 -2.94 8.04 -11.01
C GLY A 46 -2.45 6.70 -10.48
N PHE A 47 -3.15 6.09 -9.52
CA PHE A 47 -2.90 4.69 -9.19
C PHE A 47 -3.47 3.79 -10.28
N ILE A 48 -2.84 2.63 -10.49
CA ILE A 48 -3.33 1.61 -11.40
C ILE A 48 -3.65 0.32 -10.63
N GLU A 49 -4.77 -0.32 -11.00
CA GLU A 49 -5.10 -1.64 -10.48
C GLU A 49 -4.22 -2.70 -11.15
N THR A 50 -3.51 -3.48 -10.35
CA THR A 50 -2.57 -4.50 -10.82
C THR A 50 -2.43 -5.64 -9.82
N THR A 51 -1.49 -6.55 -10.06
CA THR A 51 -1.10 -7.60 -9.11
C THR A 51 0.34 -7.39 -8.68
N VAL A 52 0.72 -7.88 -7.49
CA VAL A 52 2.11 -7.79 -7.00
C VAL A 52 3.11 -8.31 -8.04
N GLY A 53 2.80 -9.43 -8.71
CA GLY A 53 3.66 -10.02 -9.75
C GLY A 53 4.00 -9.06 -10.88
N GLN A 54 3.05 -8.21 -11.28
CA GLN A 54 3.20 -7.25 -12.37
C GLN A 54 3.92 -5.95 -11.97
N VAL A 55 4.24 -5.76 -10.69
CA VAL A 55 4.82 -4.47 -10.24
C VAL A 55 6.32 -4.35 -10.53
N GLU A 56 6.78 -3.43 -11.36
CA GLU A 56 8.23 -3.25 -11.54
C GLU A 56 8.86 -2.51 -10.35
N VAL A 57 9.70 -3.22 -9.60
CA VAL A 57 10.40 -2.68 -8.42
C VAL A 57 11.79 -3.33 -8.30
N GLY A 58 12.80 -2.49 -8.09
CA GLY A 58 14.18 -2.90 -7.82
C GLY A 58 14.38 -3.42 -6.40
N PHE A 59 15.60 -3.82 -6.07
CA PHE A 59 15.89 -4.41 -4.77
C PHE A 59 15.97 -3.45 -3.59
N ASP A 60 16.25 -2.19 -3.87
CA ASP A 60 16.39 -1.12 -2.87
C ASP A 60 15.32 -0.04 -3.10
N GLU A 61 14.24 -0.44 -3.79
CA GLU A 61 13.11 0.39 -4.14
C GLU A 61 11.84 -0.15 -3.48
N ARG A 62 10.91 0.75 -3.24
CA ARG A 62 9.54 0.39 -2.88
C ARG A 62 8.54 1.24 -3.66
N VAL A 63 7.43 0.63 -4.02
CA VAL A 63 6.31 1.27 -4.70
C VAL A 63 5.13 1.35 -3.74
N ALA A 64 4.60 2.55 -3.53
CA ALA A 64 3.44 2.78 -2.69
C ALA A 64 2.21 2.07 -3.25
N ALA A 65 1.46 1.39 -2.38
CA ALA A 65 0.31 0.60 -2.78
C ALA A 65 -0.83 0.64 -1.76
N PHE A 66 -2.05 0.45 -2.26
CA PHE A 66 -3.24 0.19 -1.46
C PHE A 66 -3.84 -1.16 -1.82
N LEU A 67 -4.21 -1.92 -0.78
CA LEU A 67 -5.08 -3.08 -0.88
C LEU A 67 -6.46 -2.68 -0.36
N LEU A 68 -7.52 -2.94 -1.15
CA LEU A 68 -8.90 -2.78 -0.70
C LEU A 68 -9.47 -4.15 -0.37
N ARG A 69 -9.86 -4.37 0.90
CA ARG A 69 -10.41 -5.65 1.36
C ARG A 69 -11.34 -5.43 2.55
N ASP A 70 -12.49 -6.09 2.57
CA ASP A 70 -13.45 -6.09 3.70
C ASP A 70 -13.82 -4.67 4.17
N SER A 71 -14.17 -3.79 3.23
CA SER A 71 -14.48 -2.37 3.46
C SER A 71 -13.35 -1.59 4.17
N LYS A 72 -12.09 -1.99 3.96
CA LYS A 72 -10.90 -1.30 4.49
C LYS A 72 -9.89 -1.03 3.37
N ALA A 73 -9.22 0.10 3.46
CA ALA A 73 -8.05 0.45 2.65
C ALA A 73 -6.77 0.24 3.47
N TYR A 74 -5.94 -0.71 3.06
CA TYR A 74 -4.65 -0.99 3.67
C TYR A 74 -3.55 -0.37 2.84
N PHE A 75 -2.88 0.63 3.39
CA PHE A 75 -1.65 1.14 2.82
C PHE A 75 -0.48 0.18 3.06
N GLY A 76 0.40 0.09 2.08
CA GLY A 76 1.64 -0.66 2.18
C GLY A 76 2.56 -0.41 1.00
N TRP A 77 3.50 -1.32 0.85
CA TRP A 77 4.58 -1.20 -0.12
C TRP A 77 4.74 -2.49 -0.91
N VAL A 78 5.00 -2.37 -2.20
CA VAL A 78 5.53 -3.46 -3.02
C VAL A 78 7.04 -3.31 -3.11
N PHE A 79 7.79 -4.33 -2.74
CA PHE A 79 9.25 -4.32 -2.68
C PHE A 79 9.83 -5.73 -2.82
N ASN A 80 11.15 -5.83 -2.98
CA ASN A 80 11.88 -7.09 -2.91
C ASN A 80 12.55 -7.23 -1.55
N GLU A 81 12.06 -8.15 -0.74
CA GLU A 81 12.71 -8.56 0.50
C GLU A 81 13.94 -9.41 0.18
N ARG A 82 15.13 -8.95 0.58
CA ARG A 82 16.39 -9.71 0.44
C ARG A 82 16.63 -10.51 1.73
N PHE A 83 16.82 -11.82 1.58
CA PHE A 83 17.27 -12.69 2.69
C PHE A 83 18.77 -12.94 2.63
N THR A 84 19.32 -13.02 1.41
CA THR A 84 20.76 -13.16 1.11
C THR A 84 21.02 -12.48 -0.23
N GLU A 85 22.29 -12.39 -0.66
CA GLU A 85 22.64 -11.87 -2.00
C GLU A 85 21.95 -12.60 -3.15
N LYS A 86 21.69 -13.91 -2.99
CA LYS A 86 21.11 -14.76 -4.04
C LYS A 86 19.65 -15.09 -3.82
N ARG A 87 19.08 -14.73 -2.66
CA ARG A 87 17.72 -15.12 -2.27
C ARG A 87 16.92 -13.90 -1.88
N SER A 88 15.84 -13.70 -2.62
CA SER A 88 14.89 -12.63 -2.38
C SER A 88 13.45 -13.10 -2.64
N ARG A 89 12.50 -12.30 -2.18
CA ARG A 89 11.09 -12.48 -2.48
C ARG A 89 10.45 -11.13 -2.73
N LYS A 90 9.70 -11.03 -3.82
CA LYS A 90 8.83 -9.89 -4.08
C LYS A 90 7.49 -10.07 -3.38
N LEU A 91 7.04 -9.06 -2.66
CA LEU A 91 5.74 -9.05 -2.00
C LEU A 91 5.15 -7.63 -1.90
N PHE A 92 3.85 -7.56 -1.64
CA PHE A 92 3.24 -6.43 -0.95
C PHE A 92 3.25 -6.69 0.55
N GLY A 93 3.70 -5.72 1.34
CA GLY A 93 3.59 -5.73 2.80
C GLY A 93 2.83 -4.50 3.30
N SER A 94 1.81 -4.70 4.12
CA SER A 94 1.07 -3.58 4.74
C SER A 94 1.94 -2.80 5.72
N GLU A 95 1.71 -1.50 5.85
CA GLU A 95 2.36 -0.67 6.88
C GLU A 95 2.04 -1.16 8.31
N ILE A 96 0.92 -1.86 8.48
CA ILE A 96 0.50 -2.48 9.74
C ILE A 96 1.39 -3.67 10.06
N ARG A 97 1.83 -3.75 11.31
CA ARG A 97 2.53 -4.92 11.87
C ARG A 97 1.59 -5.76 12.75
N ASN A 98 1.80 -7.06 12.77
CA ASN A 98 1.16 -7.98 13.71
C ASN A 98 1.85 -7.93 15.08
N GLY A 99 1.35 -8.70 16.06
CA GLY A 99 1.92 -8.76 17.41
C GLY A 99 3.36 -9.29 17.51
N LYS A 100 3.94 -9.77 16.41
CA LYS A 100 5.33 -10.24 16.32
C LYS A 100 6.26 -9.24 15.60
N GLY A 101 5.71 -8.12 15.10
CA GLY A 101 6.46 -7.14 14.32
C GLY A 101 6.52 -7.43 12.81
N ASP A 102 5.97 -8.55 12.34
CA ASP A 102 5.87 -8.84 10.89
C ASP A 102 4.74 -8.03 10.25
N TRP A 103 4.74 -7.89 8.92
CA TRP A 103 3.61 -7.28 8.22
C TRP A 103 2.32 -8.06 8.50
N ALA A 104 1.27 -7.34 8.91
CA ALA A 104 -0.03 -7.93 9.20
C ALA A 104 -0.68 -8.54 7.95
N ILE A 105 -0.48 -7.91 6.79
CA ILE A 105 -0.86 -8.44 5.48
C ILE A 105 0.37 -8.55 4.59
N GLN A 106 0.56 -9.74 4.01
CA GLN A 106 1.56 -10.01 2.99
C GLN A 106 0.89 -10.65 1.78
N ILE A 107 1.13 -10.11 0.59
CA ILE A 107 0.66 -10.71 -0.67
C ILE A 107 1.89 -11.10 -1.49
N PRO A 108 2.09 -12.41 -1.76
CA PRO A 108 3.22 -12.86 -2.54
C PRO A 108 3.04 -12.54 -4.04
N PHE A 109 4.15 -12.45 -4.78
CA PHE A 109 4.15 -12.09 -6.20
C PHE A 109 3.27 -12.98 -7.11
N ASN A 110 3.05 -14.24 -6.72
CA ASN A 110 2.27 -15.21 -7.48
C ASN A 110 0.76 -15.15 -7.17
N SER A 111 0.33 -14.31 -6.23
CA SER A 111 -1.08 -14.06 -5.95
C SER A 111 -1.75 -13.34 -7.10
N ARG A 112 -3.04 -13.64 -7.33
CA ARG A 112 -3.91 -12.93 -8.27
C ARG A 112 -4.66 -11.75 -7.64
N GLU A 113 -4.45 -11.53 -6.35
CA GLU A 113 -5.11 -10.45 -5.61
C GLU A 113 -4.72 -9.08 -6.17
N LYS A 114 -5.73 -8.20 -6.27
CA LYS A 114 -5.59 -6.87 -6.84
C LYS A 114 -5.14 -5.87 -5.80
N ILE A 115 -4.20 -5.02 -6.21
CA ILE A 115 -3.72 -3.86 -5.46
C ILE A 115 -3.71 -2.64 -6.38
N PHE A 116 -3.76 -1.46 -5.80
CA PHE A 116 -3.61 -0.19 -6.50
C PHE A 116 -2.21 0.34 -6.24
N VAL A 117 -1.41 0.59 -7.28
CA VAL A 117 -0.04 1.07 -7.15
C VAL A 117 0.16 2.39 -7.86
N LYS A 118 1.02 3.26 -7.33
CA LYS A 118 1.35 4.55 -7.95
C LYS A 118 2.72 4.48 -8.62
N TYR A 119 2.73 4.45 -9.96
CA TYR A 119 3.96 4.53 -10.76
C TYR A 119 4.25 5.98 -11.18
N PRO A 120 5.54 6.39 -11.33
CA PRO A 120 6.79 5.72 -10.96
C PRO A 120 7.32 6.26 -9.62
N GLU A 121 6.46 6.53 -8.63
CA GLU A 121 6.86 7.10 -7.34
C GLU A 121 7.60 6.04 -6.51
N LYS A 122 8.82 5.74 -6.96
CA LYS A 122 9.78 4.84 -6.33
C LYS A 122 10.52 5.64 -5.28
N LEU A 123 10.41 5.20 -4.03
CA LEU A 123 11.20 5.75 -2.94
C LEU A 123 12.37 4.81 -2.69
N GLY A 124 13.55 5.38 -2.43
CA GLY A 124 14.68 4.62 -1.90
C GLY A 124 14.28 3.96 -0.58
N MET A 125 14.65 2.70 -0.42
CA MET A 125 14.49 2.00 0.85
C MET A 125 15.65 2.38 1.76
N GLU A 126 15.39 3.07 2.88
CA GLU A 126 16.38 3.15 3.95
C GLU A 126 16.49 1.75 4.57
N LEU A 127 17.65 1.13 4.42
CA LEU A 127 17.99 -0.09 5.14
C LEU A 127 18.18 0.31 6.60
N ASP A 128 17.29 -0.12 7.50
CA ASP A 128 17.54 -0.06 8.94
C ASP A 128 18.79 -0.91 9.23
N GLY A 129 19.94 -0.23 9.23
CA GLY A 129 21.24 -0.84 9.33
C GLY A 129 21.46 -1.47 10.70
N ASN A 130 21.60 -2.79 10.73
CA ASN A 130 22.44 -3.50 11.69
C ASN A 130 23.25 -4.55 10.92
N PHE A 131 24.17 -4.07 10.08
CA PHE A 131 25.32 -4.87 9.66
C PHE A 131 26.48 -4.46 10.56
N VAL A 132 26.72 -5.24 11.61
CA VAL A 132 28.02 -5.23 12.29
C VAL A 132 28.96 -5.98 11.34
N LEU A 133 29.87 -5.24 10.70
CA LEU A 133 31.01 -5.84 10.02
C LEU A 133 32.04 -6.20 11.10
N GLU A 134 32.31 -7.50 11.25
CA GLU A 134 33.58 -8.00 11.81
C GLU A 134 34.60 -8.18 10.67
#